data_AF-A0A0S8HR89-F1
#
_entry.id   AF-A0A0S8HR89-F1
#
_cell.length_a   1.000
_cell.length_b   1.000
_cell.length_c   1.000
_cell.angle_alpha   90.00
_cell.angle_beta   90.00
_cell.angle_gamma   90.00
#
_symmetry.space_group_name_H-M   'P 1'
#
loop_
_entity.id
_entity.type
_entity.pdbx_description
1 polymer ?
#
loop_
_entity_poly.entity_id
_entity_poly.type
_entity_poly.pdbx_seq_one_letter_code
_entity_poly.pdbx_strand_id
1 'polypeptide(L)'
;MMKFFIISYANKNPMRRDIEHVKESIDKKYSQRKYHLPVIGHFADRSVRFNSIIEASRATQIHPSLIFEACIGKIFKAKNTHWEYEKGNHYLKYKAFYIRTQASYTRRIGFNG
;
A
#
# COMPACT_ATOMS: atom_id res chain seq x y z
N MET A 1 -33.98 52.16 10.92
CA MET A 1 -34.00 50.69 10.72
C MET A 1 -32.68 50.30 10.06
N MET A 2 -31.65 49.90 10.83
CA MET A 2 -30.32 49.58 10.30
C MET A 2 -30.26 48.10 9.88
N LYS A 3 -29.91 47.83 8.62
CA LYS A 3 -29.62 46.49 8.11
C LYS A 3 -28.16 46.15 8.42
N PHE A 4 -27.93 45.22 9.34
CA PHE A 4 -26.61 44.61 9.52
C PHE A 4 -26.42 43.51 8.47
N PHE A 5 -25.57 43.75 7.48
CA PHE A 5 -25.08 42.73 6.57
C PHE A 5 -24.00 41.92 7.31
N ILE A 6 -24.31 40.70 7.72
CA ILE A 6 -23.33 39.75 8.22
C ILE A 6 -22.64 39.15 6.98
N ILE A 7 -21.45 39.66 6.65
CA ILE A 7 -20.56 39.01 5.69
C ILE A 7 -20.00 37.77 6.38
N SER A 8 -20.53 36.60 6.04
CA SER A 8 -19.95 35.31 6.44
C SER A 8 -18.64 35.12 5.69
N TYR A 9 -17.52 35.41 6.34
CA TYR A 9 -16.21 35.02 5.83
C TYR A 9 -16.07 33.51 6.00
N ALA A 10 -16.20 32.77 4.89
CA ALA A 10 -15.89 31.35 4.83
C ALA A 10 -14.44 31.14 5.29
N ASN A 11 -14.26 30.64 6.51
CA ASN A 11 -12.97 30.33 7.10
C ASN A 11 -12.36 29.10 6.39
N LYS A 12 -11.64 29.34 5.29
CA LYS A 12 -10.85 28.31 4.58
C LYS A 12 -9.49 28.13 5.26
N ASN A 13 -9.50 27.64 6.50
CA ASN A 13 -8.29 27.31 7.25
C ASN A 13 -7.41 26.34 6.41
N PRO A 14 -6.20 26.76 5.96
CA PRO A 14 -5.40 26.00 4.98
C PRO A 14 -5.04 24.59 5.47
N MET A 15 -4.85 24.42 6.78
CA MET A 15 -4.55 23.13 7.41
C MET A 15 -5.59 22.03 7.15
N ARG A 16 -6.88 22.38 7.02
CA ARG A 16 -7.93 21.38 6.76
C ARG A 16 -7.91 20.88 5.32
N ARG A 17 -7.59 21.77 4.36
CA ARG A 17 -7.49 21.41 2.94
C ARG A 17 -6.33 20.45 2.67
N ASP A 18 -5.20 20.66 3.34
CA ASP A 18 -4.02 19.81 3.16
C ASP A 18 -4.29 18.38 3.68
N ILE A 19 -4.97 18.24 4.82
CA ILE A 19 -5.36 16.94 5.39
C ILE A 19 -6.35 16.20 4.47
N GLU A 20 -7.35 16.91 3.95
CA GLU A 20 -8.32 16.34 3.01
C GLU A 20 -7.66 15.84 1.72
N HIS A 21 -6.74 16.65 1.16
CA HIS A 21 -6.02 16.28 -0.05
C HIS A 21 -5.10 15.06 0.15
N VAL A 22 -4.43 14.99 1.30
CA VAL A 22 -3.62 13.82 1.68
C VAL A 22 -4.50 12.58 1.80
N LYS A 23 -5.66 12.68 2.46
CA LYS A 23 -6.60 11.55 2.60
C LYS A 23 -7.09 11.06 1.25
N GLU A 24 -7.48 11.96 0.35
CA GLU A 24 -7.92 11.63 -1.00
C GLU A 24 -6.82 10.90 -1.80
N SER A 25 -5.56 11.36 -1.68
CA SER A 25 -4.42 10.71 -2.33
C SER A 25 -4.18 9.28 -1.83
N ILE A 26 -4.38 9.06 -0.53
CA ILE A 26 -4.23 7.76 0.12
C ILE A 26 -5.37 6.83 -0.30
N ASP A 27 -6.60 7.32 -0.31
CA ASP A 27 -7.76 6.55 -0.73
C ASP A 27 -7.64 6.14 -2.21
N LYS A 28 -7.18 7.05 -3.07
CA LYS A 28 -6.87 6.76 -4.48
C LYS A 28 -5.73 5.75 -4.64
N LYS A 29 -4.75 5.75 -3.74
CA LYS A 29 -3.67 4.76 -3.75
C LYS A 29 -4.22 3.37 -3.38
N TYR A 30 -5.04 3.28 -2.35
CA TYR A 30 -5.53 2.01 -1.82
C TYR A 30 -6.74 1.45 -2.57
N SER A 31 -7.44 2.23 -3.39
CA SER A 31 -8.47 1.74 -4.31
C SER A 31 -7.92 0.86 -5.45
N GLN A 32 -6.60 0.82 -5.62
CA GLN A 32 -5.97 -0.01 -6.65
C GLN A 32 -6.22 -1.50 -6.39
N ARG A 33 -6.63 -2.22 -7.44
CA ARG A 33 -6.97 -3.65 -7.39
C ARG A 33 -5.94 -4.53 -6.69
N LYS A 34 -4.64 -4.20 -6.79
CA LYS A 34 -3.55 -4.95 -6.15
C LYS A 34 -3.69 -5.09 -4.62
N TYR A 35 -4.32 -4.12 -3.95
CA TYR A 35 -4.52 -4.16 -2.50
C TYR A 35 -5.76 -4.96 -2.06
N HIS A 36 -6.61 -5.32 -3.02
CA HIS A 36 -7.86 -6.07 -2.79
C HIS A 36 -7.73 -7.55 -3.21
N LEU A 37 -6.50 -8.02 -3.44
CA LEU A 37 -6.23 -9.42 -3.77
C LEU A 37 -6.02 -10.25 -2.49
N PRO A 38 -6.52 -11.49 -2.45
CA PRO A 38 -6.33 -12.36 -1.30
C PRO A 38 -4.86 -12.75 -1.12
N VAL A 39 -4.43 -12.81 0.15
CA VAL A 39 -3.04 -13.09 0.54
C VAL A 39 -3.00 -14.08 1.71
N ILE A 40 -1.91 -14.83 1.78
CA ILE A 40 -1.62 -15.75 2.87
C ILE A 40 -0.39 -15.22 3.61
N GLY A 41 -0.53 -15.05 4.92
CA GLY A 41 0.56 -14.71 5.82
C GLY A 41 1.02 -15.96 6.56
N HIS A 42 2.29 -16.34 6.41
CA HIS A 42 2.92 -17.41 7.18
C HIS A 42 3.59 -16.81 8.41
N PHE A 43 2.94 -17.03 9.55
CA PHE A 43 3.46 -16.69 10.88
C PHE A 43 4.25 -17.88 11.44
N ALA A 44 4.90 -17.67 12.59
CA ALA A 44 5.75 -18.69 13.20
C ALA A 44 4.99 -19.97 13.57
N ASP A 45 3.72 -19.83 13.95
CA ASP A 45 2.85 -20.90 14.43
C ASP A 45 1.91 -21.44 13.36
N ARG A 46 1.42 -20.58 12.46
CA ARG A 46 0.39 -20.93 11.49
C ARG A 46 0.39 -20.06 10.24
N SER A 47 -0.29 -20.53 9.21
CA SER A 47 -0.60 -19.75 8.01
C SER A 47 -2.05 -19.27 8.07
N VAL A 48 -2.28 -17.98 7.83
CA VAL A 48 -3.62 -17.38 7.85
C VAL A 48 -3.90 -16.75 6.50
N ARG A 49 -5.05 -17.09 5.91
CA ARG A 49 -5.57 -16.46 4.71
C ARG A 49 -6.33 -15.18 5.06
N PHE A 50 -6.08 -14.13 4.30
CA PHE A 50 -6.83 -12.88 4.31
C PHE A 50 -7.45 -12.66 2.92
N ASN A 51 -8.65 -12.09 2.88
CA ASN A 51 -9.34 -11.81 1.62
C ASN A 51 -8.72 -10.63 0.86
N SER A 52 -7.94 -9.78 1.55
CA SER A 52 -7.21 -8.67 0.93
C SER A 52 -5.94 -8.26 1.69
N ILE A 53 -5.05 -7.52 1.02
CA ILE A 53 -3.90 -6.87 1.68
C ILE A 53 -4.37 -5.82 2.70
N ILE A 54 -5.47 -5.13 2.44
CA ILE A 54 -6.02 -4.13 3.38
C ILE A 54 -6.50 -4.81 4.66
N GLU A 55 -7.18 -5.95 4.54
CA GLU A 55 -7.60 -6.75 5.69
C GLU A 55 -6.39 -7.26 6.48
N ALA A 56 -5.41 -7.85 5.80
CA ALA A 56 -4.16 -8.28 6.40
C ALA A 56 -3.45 -7.13 7.15
N SER A 57 -3.36 -5.95 6.52
CA SER A 57 -2.76 -4.75 7.09
C SER A 57 -3.43 -4.34 8.41
N ARG A 58 -4.77 -4.36 8.45
CA ARG A 58 -5.56 -4.04 9.65
C ARG A 58 -5.34 -5.06 10.77
N ALA A 59 -5.29 -6.35 10.41
CA ALA A 59 -5.09 -7.43 11.38
C ALA A 59 -3.67 -7.44 11.97
N THR A 60 -2.64 -7.19 11.15
CA THR A 60 -1.24 -7.32 11.57
C THR A 60 -0.56 -6.00 11.90
N GLN A 61 -1.23 -4.86 11.69
CA GLN A 61 -0.64 -3.52 11.82
C GLN A 61 0.66 -3.39 10.99
N ILE A 62 0.63 -3.93 9.77
CA ILE A 62 1.73 -3.83 8.79
C ILE A 62 1.24 -2.95 7.65
N HIS A 63 2.09 -2.04 7.18
CA HIS A 63 1.73 -1.15 6.10
C HIS A 63 1.41 -1.95 4.81
N PRO A 64 0.31 -1.65 4.07
CA PRO A 64 -0.13 -2.42 2.91
C PRO A 64 0.96 -2.57 1.83
N SER A 65 1.77 -1.53 1.63
CA SER A 65 2.87 -1.57 0.67
C SER A 65 3.96 -2.59 1.03
N LEU A 66 4.23 -2.84 2.32
CA LEU A 66 5.23 -3.84 2.73
C LEU A 66 4.72 -5.26 2.48
N ILE A 67 3.43 -5.50 2.77
CA ILE A 67 2.80 -6.79 2.45
C ILE A 67 2.87 -7.03 0.93
N PHE A 68 2.52 -6.02 0.13
CA PHE A 68 2.61 -6.08 -1.33
C PHE A 68 4.04 -6.41 -1.81
N GLU A 69 5.06 -5.70 -1.29
CA GLU A 69 6.45 -5.92 -1.66
C GLU A 69 6.98 -7.31 -1.27
N ALA A 70 6.51 -7.85 -0.14
CA ALA A 70 6.82 -9.21 0.27
C ALA A 70 6.17 -10.24 -0.67
N CYS A 71 4.89 -10.06 -1.03
CA CYS A 71 4.19 -10.98 -1.94
C CYS A 71 4.81 -11.08 -3.34
N ILE A 72 5.44 -10.01 -3.83
CA ILE A 72 6.14 -10.01 -5.13
C ILE A 72 7.59 -10.47 -5.05
N GLY A 73 8.13 -10.68 -3.84
CA GLY A 73 9.53 -11.07 -3.62
C GLY A 73 10.54 -9.94 -3.72
N LYS A 74 10.10 -8.66 -3.61
CA LYS A 74 11.02 -7.51 -3.53
C LYS A 74 11.73 -7.47 -2.17
N ILE A 75 11.01 -7.85 -1.12
CA ILE A 75 11.56 -8.07 0.22
C ILE A 75 11.30 -9.52 0.65
N PHE A 76 12.19 -10.09 1.44
CA PHE A 76 12.08 -11.49 1.87
C PHE A 76 10.95 -11.75 2.87
N LYS A 77 10.76 -10.79 3.80
CA LYS A 77 9.71 -10.82 4.82
C LYS A 77 9.25 -9.40 5.14
N ALA A 78 7.97 -9.24 5.47
CA ALA A 78 7.47 -8.01 6.07
C ALA A 78 7.38 -8.21 7.58
N LYS A 79 8.19 -7.48 8.36
CA LYS A 79 8.47 -7.77 9.77
C LYS A 79 8.97 -9.21 9.95
N ASN A 80 8.19 -10.08 10.60
CA ASN A 80 8.51 -11.49 10.87
C ASN A 80 7.52 -12.45 10.19
N THR A 81 6.95 -12.04 9.06
CA THR A 81 5.92 -12.80 8.38
C THR A 81 6.26 -12.90 6.89
N HIS A 82 6.17 -14.11 6.35
CA HIS A 82 6.24 -14.33 4.91
C HIS A 82 4.86 -14.14 4.31
N TRP A 83 4.80 -13.50 3.15
CA TRP A 83 3.55 -13.16 2.50
C TRP A 83 3.54 -13.71 1.08
N GLU A 84 2.45 -14.35 0.70
CA GLU A 84 2.21 -14.80 -0.66
C GLU A 84 0.79 -14.42 -1.10
N TYR A 85 0.58 -14.27 -2.41
CA TYR A 85 -0.78 -14.20 -2.94
C TYR A 85 -1.39 -15.59 -2.97
N GLU A 86 -2.68 -15.67 -2.67
CA GLU A 86 -3.42 -16.90 -2.94
C GLU A 86 -3.37 -17.19 -4.45
N LYS A 87 -2.98 -18.42 -4.83
CA LYS A 87 -2.65 -18.77 -6.22
C LYS A 87 -3.82 -18.46 -7.17
N GLY A 88 -3.54 -17.61 -8.17
CA GLY A 88 -4.49 -17.25 -9.24
C GLY A 88 -3.78 -16.64 -10.46
N ASN A 89 -4.51 -16.44 -11.57
CA ASN A 89 -3.90 -16.02 -12.85
C ASN A 89 -3.21 -14.64 -12.77
N HIS A 90 -3.71 -13.75 -11.90
CA HIS A 90 -3.12 -12.44 -11.65
C HIS A 90 -1.75 -12.51 -10.94
N TYR A 91 -1.56 -13.48 -10.04
CA TYR A 91 -0.30 -13.66 -9.31
C TYR A 91 0.87 -13.99 -10.25
N LEU A 92 0.65 -14.86 -11.23
CA LEU A 92 1.67 -15.25 -12.20
C LEU A 92 2.17 -14.06 -13.03
N LYS A 93 1.27 -13.17 -13.47
CA LYS A 93 1.64 -11.97 -14.23
C LYS A 93 2.48 -11.01 -13.39
N TYR A 94 2.10 -10.73 -12.15
CA TYR A 94 2.86 -9.83 -11.28
C TYR A 94 4.23 -10.39 -10.92
N LYS A 95 4.29 -11.68 -10.55
CA LYS A 95 5.55 -12.35 -10.22
C LYS A 95 6.50 -12.38 -11.42
N ALA A 96 6.00 -12.73 -12.60
CA ALA A 96 6.81 -12.74 -13.82
C ALA A 96 7.31 -11.34 -14.22
N PHE A 97 6.47 -10.30 -14.10
CA PHE A 97 6.88 -8.92 -14.35
C PHE A 97 8.03 -8.48 -13.43
N TYR A 98 7.87 -8.65 -12.12
CA TYR A 98 8.88 -8.18 -11.16
C TYR A 98 10.17 -9.01 -11.17
N ILE A 99 10.11 -10.33 -11.40
CA ILE A 99 11.31 -11.16 -11.60
C ILE A 99 12.08 -10.67 -12.83
N ARG A 100 11.40 -10.37 -13.94
CA ARG A 100 12.04 -9.79 -15.14
C ARG A 100 12.65 -8.43 -14.84
N THR A 101 11.95 -7.56 -14.11
CA THR A 101 12.47 -6.24 -13.73
C THR A 101 13.72 -6.36 -12.84
N GLN A 102 13.74 -7.27 -11.86
CA GLN A 102 14.92 -7.55 -11.04
C GLN A 102 16.08 -8.09 -11.89
N ALA A 103 15.83 -9.03 -12.79
CA ALA A 103 16.85 -9.57 -13.68
C ALA A 103 17.43 -8.49 -14.64
N SER A 104 16.60 -7.54 -15.07
CA SER A 104 17.04 -6.40 -15.90
C SER A 104 17.72 -5.27 -15.11
N TYR A 105 17.69 -5.30 -13.77
CA TYR A 105 18.30 -4.27 -12.96
C TYR A 105 19.81 -4.49 -12.85
N THR A 106 20.58 -3.86 -13.74
CA THR A 106 22.01 -3.62 -13.52
C THR A 106 22.15 -2.48 -12.53
N ARG A 107 22.51 -2.80 -11.28
CA ARG A 107 22.92 -1.79 -10.30
C ARG A 107 24.09 -1.01 -10.91
N ARG A 108 23.91 0.28 -11.20
CA ARG A 108 25.04 1.18 -11.48
C ARG A 108 25.80 1.35 -10.16
N ILE A 109 26.77 0.46 -9.92
CA ILE A 109 27.71 0.56 -8.82
C ILE A 109 28.66 1.71 -9.18
N GLY A 110 28.28 2.93 -8.78
CA GLY A 110 29.22 4.02 -8.60
C GLY A 110 29.79 3.90 -7.20
N PHE A 111 30.94 3.25 -7.06
CA PHE A 111 31.74 3.27 -5.85
C PHE A 111 32.46 4.62 -5.82
N ASN A 112 31.92 5.61 -5.11
CA ASN A 112 32.70 6.79 -4.73
C ASN A 112 33.34 6.44 -3.37
N GLY A 113 34.55 5.88 -3.45
CA GLY A 113 35.52 5.93 -2.36
C GLY A 113 36.09 7.33 -2.22
#